data_AF-A0A2A2WGI0-F1
#
_entry.id   AF-A0A2A2WGI0-F1
#
_cell.length_a   1.000
_cell.length_b   1.000
_cell.length_c   1.000
_cell.angle_alpha   90.00
_cell.angle_beta   90.00
_cell.angle_gamma   90.00
#
_symmetry.space_group_name_H-M   'P 1'
#
loop_
_entity.id
_entity.type
_entity.pdbx_description
1 polymer ?
#
loop_
_entity_poly.entity_id
_entity_poly.type
_entity_poly.pdbx_seq_one_letter_code
_entity_poly.pdbx_strand_id
1 'polypeptide(L)'
;MLAPLPVRAADYFLTIGGGYSPAGNQASLENNVLFFQRVLDETNLDQRHNDVFFSDGSANGADVQVIDPQTIPKANRLMAEFFGSRSSLGLSYRNHRIPEVRGSTRPENIRKWFDEVGVTMTTGDRLLLFVTAHGNKSADSKDPYNTTIATWNNSSIKMREFVSLLDRLAVGVDVVAIMVQCHSGGFAKLIYNGGDPDRGLSPQRRCAFFATVHDRPAAGCTPEVDESSYVEYSTYFWAALSGRSRTGDPINPPDYNHDGIVSFDEAHAYTILTADTIDLPIKTSGEFLSQYSKFAEGDSELLSNEESYDLVLSLATTTQAAILEGLSEQLNLTGNDRLVGAWKALEEGRRRGRSRRRAPESSSEQLRRKIAGDLKRKWPELANVVNPVSIELMTSRAAEFVAAIEKHRDYKRYRELADKPKPDSTKQNVKYDRFLRVADNVLLAENLRRLGDEERIAQYEALVAAESGSLAQ
;
A
#
# COMPACT_ATOMS: atom_id res chain seq x y z
N MET A 1 10.70 -41.10 32.59
CA MET A 1 10.70 -40.46 31.26
C MET A 1 9.60 -39.42 31.27
N LEU A 2 9.95 -38.13 31.39
CA LEU A 2 9.00 -37.05 31.20
C LEU A 2 8.66 -37.02 29.71
N ALA A 3 7.36 -37.08 29.39
CA ALA A 3 6.90 -36.82 28.02
C ALA A 3 7.42 -35.43 27.59
N PRO A 4 7.87 -35.25 26.34
CA PRO A 4 8.21 -33.91 25.87
C PRO A 4 6.94 -33.06 26.00
N LEU A 5 7.06 -31.90 26.66
CA LEU A 5 6.02 -30.88 26.57
C LEU A 5 5.78 -30.60 25.08
N PRO A 6 4.53 -30.52 24.61
CA PRO A 6 4.26 -30.16 23.22
C PRO A 6 4.97 -28.83 22.94
N VAL A 7 5.89 -28.84 21.97
CA VAL A 7 6.55 -27.61 21.53
C VAL A 7 5.44 -26.71 21.00
N ARG A 8 5.19 -25.61 21.71
CA ARG A 8 4.23 -24.58 21.29
C ARG A 8 4.74 -24.02 19.96
N ALA A 9 3.88 -23.99 18.95
CA ALA A 9 4.12 -23.29 17.69
C ALA A 9 4.62 -21.86 17.97
N ALA A 10 5.72 -21.47 17.33
CA ALA A 10 6.31 -20.15 17.48
C ALA A 10 5.93 -19.24 16.30
N ASP A 11 5.76 -17.96 16.61
CA ASP A 11 5.65 -16.90 15.60
C ASP A 11 7.04 -16.32 15.33
N TYR A 12 7.38 -16.22 14.05
CA TYR A 12 8.56 -15.54 13.54
C TYR A 12 8.10 -14.31 12.76
N PHE A 13 8.67 -13.15 13.06
CA PHE A 13 8.40 -11.90 12.38
C PHE A 13 9.63 -11.50 11.57
N LEU A 14 9.42 -11.28 10.27
CA LEU A 14 10.45 -10.76 9.38
C LEU A 14 9.96 -9.48 8.72
N THR A 15 10.62 -8.37 9.03
CA THR A 15 10.35 -7.09 8.37
C THR A 15 11.45 -6.76 7.36
N ILE A 16 11.07 -6.53 6.10
CA ILE A 16 11.96 -6.06 5.03
C ILE A 16 11.51 -4.66 4.63
N GLY A 17 12.21 -3.64 5.12
CA GLY A 17 11.80 -2.24 4.98
C GLY A 17 12.82 -1.33 4.30
N GLY A 18 12.33 -0.27 3.67
CA GLY A 18 13.16 0.83 3.18
C GLY A 18 13.48 0.79 1.69
N GLY A 19 14.31 1.76 1.29
CA GLY A 19 14.57 2.10 -0.10
C GLY A 19 15.80 1.46 -0.72
N TYR A 20 16.00 1.76 -2.01
CA TYR A 20 17.16 1.29 -2.78
C TYR A 20 18.42 2.15 -2.60
N SER A 21 18.28 3.38 -2.11
CA SER A 21 19.35 4.35 -1.87
C SER A 21 18.82 5.46 -0.96
N PRO A 22 19.65 6.38 -0.45
CA PRO A 22 19.14 7.51 0.33
C PRO A 22 18.02 8.27 -0.38
N ALA A 23 18.17 8.54 -1.68
CA ALA A 23 17.17 9.25 -2.49
C ALA A 23 15.85 8.48 -2.70
N GLY A 24 15.87 7.17 -2.44
CA GLY A 24 14.74 6.26 -2.59
C GLY A 24 14.26 5.66 -1.27
N ASN A 25 14.74 6.13 -0.12
CA ASN A 25 14.36 5.59 1.19
C ASN A 25 13.65 6.67 2.01
N GLN A 26 12.34 6.81 1.78
CA GLN A 26 11.57 7.91 2.35
C GLN A 26 11.19 7.67 3.81
N ALA A 27 10.98 8.76 4.55
CA ALA A 27 10.46 8.76 5.93
C ALA A 27 9.21 7.89 6.13
N SER A 28 8.32 7.82 5.13
CA SER A 28 7.14 6.96 5.19
C SER A 28 7.47 5.47 5.33
N LEU A 29 8.51 4.97 4.64
CA LEU A 29 8.93 3.56 4.75
C LEU A 29 9.47 3.24 6.14
N GLU A 30 10.21 4.17 6.73
CA GLU A 30 10.68 4.06 8.11
C GLU A 30 9.51 4.07 9.11
N ASN A 31 8.57 5.00 8.94
CA ASN A 31 7.39 5.13 9.80
C ASN A 31 6.47 3.90 9.71
N ASN A 32 6.42 3.20 8.57
CA ASN A 32 5.72 1.94 8.44
C ASN A 32 6.31 0.84 9.34
N VAL A 33 7.64 0.71 9.35
CA VAL A 33 8.34 -0.26 10.21
C VAL A 33 8.13 0.08 11.69
N LEU A 34 8.29 1.35 12.06
CA LEU A 34 8.05 1.81 13.42
C LEU A 34 6.61 1.58 13.87
N PHE A 35 5.63 1.79 12.98
CA PHE A 35 4.23 1.52 13.31
C PHE A 35 3.98 0.02 13.52
N PHE A 36 4.53 -0.85 12.67
CA PHE A 36 4.40 -2.29 12.85
C PHE A 36 5.02 -2.77 14.17
N GLN A 37 6.20 -2.25 14.56
CA GLN A 37 6.81 -2.55 15.86
C GLN A 37 5.89 -2.14 17.03
N ARG A 38 5.28 -0.94 16.96
CA ARG A 38 4.28 -0.52 17.98
C ARG A 38 3.09 -1.48 18.05
N VAL A 39 2.57 -1.95 16.91
CA VAL A 39 1.48 -2.93 16.88
C VAL A 39 1.88 -4.25 17.56
N LEU A 40 3.10 -4.75 17.32
CA LEU A 40 3.60 -5.96 17.99
C LEU A 40 3.75 -5.76 19.50
N ASP A 41 4.24 -4.58 19.93
CA ASP A 41 4.38 -4.25 21.35
C ASP A 41 3.02 -4.16 22.06
N GLU A 42 2.03 -3.54 21.43
CA GLU A 42 0.69 -3.36 21.99
C GLU A 42 -0.12 -4.66 22.04
N THR A 43 0.15 -5.61 21.15
CA THR A 43 -0.54 -6.91 21.08
C THR A 43 0.03 -7.96 22.05
N ASN A 44 1.09 -7.64 22.80
CA ASN A 44 1.77 -8.56 23.75
C ASN A 44 2.14 -9.93 23.14
N LEU A 45 2.44 -9.97 21.85
CA LEU A 45 2.87 -11.19 21.17
C LEU A 45 4.28 -11.60 21.60
N ASP A 46 4.61 -12.89 21.46
CA ASP A 46 5.97 -13.38 21.71
C ASP A 46 6.91 -12.92 20.59
N GLN A 47 7.63 -11.83 20.83
CA GLN A 47 8.56 -11.23 19.87
C GLN A 47 9.99 -11.80 19.95
N ARG A 48 10.20 -12.99 20.54
CA ARG A 48 11.53 -13.63 20.63
C ARG A 48 12.21 -13.82 19.27
N HIS A 49 11.42 -13.97 18.20
CA HIS A 49 11.88 -14.10 16.84
C HIS A 49 11.37 -12.93 15.99
N ASN A 50 11.86 -11.72 16.25
CA ASN A 50 11.52 -10.53 15.47
C ASN A 50 12.78 -9.92 14.83
N ASP A 51 12.93 -10.13 13.53
CA ASP A 51 14.08 -9.65 12.77
C ASP A 51 13.68 -8.55 11.78
N VAL A 52 14.37 -7.41 11.86
CA VAL A 52 14.14 -6.25 11.00
C VAL A 52 15.35 -5.99 10.12
N PHE A 53 15.16 -6.02 8.80
CA PHE A 53 16.11 -5.48 7.83
C PHE A 53 15.60 -4.14 7.32
N PHE A 54 16.45 -3.10 7.41
CA PHE A 54 16.10 -1.77 6.93
C PHE A 54 17.29 -1.11 6.24
N SER A 55 17.06 -0.55 5.04
CA SER A 55 18.01 0.36 4.38
C SER A 55 19.49 -0.09 4.46
N ASP A 56 20.41 0.74 4.96
CA ASP A 56 21.83 0.44 5.18
C ASP A 56 22.15 -0.31 6.48
N GLY A 57 21.13 -0.71 7.24
CA GLY A 57 21.28 -1.47 8.47
C GLY A 57 21.87 -0.64 9.60
N SER A 58 22.78 -1.19 10.40
CA SER A 58 23.37 -0.47 11.54
C SER A 58 24.41 0.59 11.16
N ALA A 59 24.57 0.92 9.88
CA ALA A 59 25.46 1.98 9.46
C ALA A 59 24.94 3.35 9.94
N ASN A 60 25.86 4.25 10.32
CA ASN A 60 25.49 5.60 10.77
C ASN A 60 25.44 6.58 9.58
N GLY A 61 24.71 6.19 8.53
CA GLY A 61 24.60 6.91 7.26
C GLY A 61 23.45 7.90 7.23
N ALA A 62 23.46 8.82 6.26
CA ALA A 62 22.27 9.62 5.94
C ALA A 62 21.43 8.84 4.93
N ASP A 63 20.68 7.87 5.41
CA ASP A 63 20.03 6.84 4.60
C ASP A 63 18.53 7.09 4.39
N VAL A 64 17.89 7.94 5.21
CA VAL A 64 16.47 8.30 5.08
C VAL A 64 16.29 9.70 4.48
N GLN A 65 15.48 9.79 3.45
CA GLN A 65 15.01 11.02 2.81
C GLN A 65 13.82 11.61 3.57
N VAL A 66 13.96 12.87 4.00
CA VAL A 66 12.93 13.60 4.74
C VAL A 66 12.62 14.94 4.10
N ILE A 67 11.35 15.36 4.16
CA ILE A 67 10.87 16.71 3.83
C ILE A 67 10.09 17.21 5.03
N ASP A 68 10.57 18.31 5.64
CA ASP A 68 9.86 19.05 6.66
C ASP A 68 9.66 20.51 6.21
N PRO A 69 8.49 20.85 5.62
CA PRO A 69 8.22 22.20 5.16
C PRO A 69 8.13 23.23 6.29
N GLN A 70 7.88 22.82 7.55
CA GLN A 70 7.73 23.74 8.68
C GLN A 70 9.07 24.31 9.14
N THR A 71 10.15 23.57 8.94
CA THR A 71 11.52 24.07 9.18
C THR A 71 11.93 25.17 8.20
N ILE A 72 11.18 25.34 7.09
CA ILE A 72 11.53 26.26 6.02
C ILE A 72 10.92 27.65 6.27
N PRO A 73 11.75 28.72 6.27
CA PRO A 73 11.27 30.08 6.40
C PRO A 73 10.16 30.41 5.40
N LYS A 74 9.16 31.17 5.85
CA LYS A 74 7.97 31.51 5.05
C LYS A 74 8.33 32.19 3.73
N ALA A 75 9.36 33.04 3.71
CA ALA A 75 9.83 33.70 2.49
C ALA A 75 10.30 32.69 1.43
N ASN A 76 11.05 31.65 1.81
CA ASN A 76 11.47 30.58 0.91
C ASN A 76 10.29 29.77 0.38
N ARG A 77 9.32 29.45 1.25
CA ARG A 77 8.07 28.76 0.85
C ARG A 77 7.28 29.56 -0.18
N LEU A 78 7.09 30.84 0.06
CA LEU A 78 6.40 31.75 -0.86
C LEU A 78 7.20 31.97 -2.16
N MET A 79 8.53 32.06 -2.09
CA MET A 79 9.37 32.15 -3.28
C MET A 79 9.19 30.91 -4.17
N ALA A 80 9.26 29.72 -3.57
CA ALA A 80 9.02 28.46 -4.26
C ALA A 80 7.59 28.36 -4.83
N GLU A 81 6.58 28.80 -4.08
CA GLU A 81 5.17 28.78 -4.50
C GLU A 81 4.89 29.70 -5.70
N PHE A 82 5.39 30.94 -5.69
CA PHE A 82 5.07 31.93 -6.72
C PHE A 82 6.05 31.98 -7.89
N PHE A 83 7.32 31.62 -7.68
CA PHE A 83 8.39 31.84 -8.67
C PHE A 83 9.21 30.60 -9.01
N GLY A 84 9.12 29.53 -8.20
CA GLY A 84 9.92 28.31 -8.38
C GLY A 84 9.09 27.04 -8.30
N SER A 85 9.63 26.05 -7.59
CA SER A 85 8.97 24.78 -7.32
C SER A 85 9.00 24.50 -5.82
N ARG A 86 7.87 24.05 -5.26
CA ARG A 86 7.81 23.53 -3.89
C ARG A 86 8.29 22.08 -3.80
N SER A 87 8.50 21.41 -4.94
CA SER A 87 9.02 20.04 -4.96
C SER A 87 10.38 20.00 -4.28
N SER A 88 10.56 19.06 -3.35
CA SER A 88 11.80 18.90 -2.58
C SER A 88 12.19 20.10 -1.70
N LEU A 89 11.29 21.07 -1.47
CA LEU A 89 11.58 22.17 -0.57
C LEU A 89 11.62 21.66 0.88
N GLY A 90 12.80 21.75 1.51
CA GLY A 90 13.05 21.16 2.83
C GLY A 90 13.50 19.70 2.79
N LEU A 91 13.87 19.20 1.60
CA LEU A 91 14.54 17.92 1.45
C LEU A 91 15.86 17.90 2.23
N SER A 92 16.00 16.93 3.10
CA SER A 92 17.26 16.60 3.76
C SER A 92 17.37 15.09 3.95
N TYR A 93 18.52 14.65 4.45
CA TYR A 93 18.78 13.24 4.73
C TYR A 93 19.23 13.09 6.18
N ARG A 94 18.81 12.02 6.83
CA ARG A 94 19.23 11.65 8.18
C ARG A 94 19.36 10.14 8.29
N ASN A 95 19.99 9.66 9.36
CA ASN A 95 19.95 8.25 9.68
C ASN A 95 18.53 7.80 10.04
N HIS A 96 18.23 6.54 9.78
CA HIS A 96 17.02 5.91 10.27
C HIS A 96 17.04 5.81 11.81
N ARG A 97 15.85 5.66 12.38
CA ARG A 97 15.55 5.64 13.82
C ARG A 97 14.94 4.33 14.27
N ILE A 98 14.79 3.37 13.36
CA ILE A 98 14.32 2.02 13.68
C ILE A 98 15.30 1.36 14.66
N PRO A 99 14.85 0.97 15.86
CA PRO A 99 15.68 0.26 16.82
C PRO A 99 15.96 -1.16 16.35
N GLU A 100 17.09 -1.72 16.80
CA GLU A 100 17.39 -3.16 16.73
C GLU A 100 17.33 -3.79 15.32
N VAL A 101 17.73 -3.04 14.30
CA VAL A 101 17.88 -3.61 12.94
C VAL A 101 18.92 -4.73 12.92
N ARG A 102 18.56 -5.89 12.37
CA ARG A 102 19.47 -7.03 12.15
C ARG A 102 20.53 -6.72 11.10
N GLY A 103 20.18 -5.91 10.09
CA GLY A 103 21.10 -5.49 9.05
C GLY A 103 20.45 -4.73 7.91
N SER A 104 21.23 -4.44 6.87
CA SER A 104 20.74 -3.78 5.65
C SER A 104 19.84 -4.69 4.84
N THR A 105 18.95 -4.14 4.00
CA THR A 105 18.09 -4.94 3.10
C THR A 105 18.81 -5.55 1.90
N ARG A 106 20.14 -5.45 1.83
CA ARG A 106 20.93 -6.09 0.77
C ARG A 106 20.53 -7.56 0.59
N PRO A 107 20.36 -8.06 -0.66
CA PRO A 107 19.84 -9.41 -0.89
C PRO A 107 20.61 -10.53 -0.17
N GLU A 108 21.93 -10.41 -0.05
CA GLU A 108 22.78 -11.34 0.68
C GLU A 108 22.37 -11.52 2.15
N ASN A 109 21.93 -10.46 2.82
CA ASN A 109 21.50 -10.54 4.22
C ASN A 109 20.15 -11.23 4.36
N ILE A 110 19.23 -10.98 3.43
CA ILE A 110 17.91 -11.62 3.42
C ILE A 110 18.06 -13.12 3.14
N ARG A 111 18.89 -13.49 2.14
CA ARG A 111 19.21 -14.91 1.87
C ARG A 111 19.81 -15.60 3.09
N LYS A 112 20.78 -14.93 3.73
CA LYS A 112 21.43 -15.42 4.95
C LYS A 112 20.43 -15.59 6.11
N TRP A 113 19.45 -14.71 6.25
CA TRP A 113 18.40 -14.88 7.26
C TRP A 113 17.64 -16.19 7.08
N PHE A 114 17.26 -16.52 5.84
CA PHE A 114 16.60 -17.80 5.57
C PHE A 114 17.53 -19.00 5.85
N ASP A 115 18.84 -18.85 5.60
CA ASP A 115 19.85 -19.90 5.84
C ASP A 115 20.15 -20.11 7.34
N GLU A 116 19.94 -19.10 8.19
CA GLU A 116 20.26 -19.15 9.62
C GLU A 116 19.03 -19.31 10.52
N VAL A 117 17.93 -18.60 10.21
CA VAL A 117 16.70 -18.53 11.01
C VAL A 117 15.59 -19.32 10.33
N GLY A 118 15.40 -19.15 9.02
CA GLY A 118 14.35 -19.88 8.29
C GLY A 118 14.47 -21.40 8.42
N VAL A 119 15.69 -21.94 8.41
CA VAL A 119 15.95 -23.38 8.59
C VAL A 119 15.68 -23.90 10.01
N THR A 120 15.54 -23.03 11.02
CA THR A 120 15.23 -23.46 12.39
C THR A 120 13.74 -23.60 12.63
N MET A 121 12.92 -23.10 11.71
CA MET A 121 11.47 -23.22 11.78
C MET A 121 11.03 -24.67 11.53
N THR A 122 10.02 -25.10 12.26
CA THR A 122 9.48 -26.47 12.24
C THR A 122 7.98 -26.47 11.97
N THR A 123 7.43 -27.64 11.67
CA THR A 123 6.00 -27.81 11.43
C THR A 123 5.17 -27.23 12.58
N GLY A 124 4.19 -26.39 12.24
CA GLY A 124 3.35 -25.68 13.20
C GLY A 124 3.80 -24.24 13.47
N ASP A 125 5.06 -23.89 13.19
CA ASP A 125 5.51 -22.49 13.30
C ASP A 125 4.90 -21.62 12.21
N ARG A 126 4.82 -20.31 12.48
CA ARG A 126 4.26 -19.31 11.56
C ARG A 126 5.25 -18.19 11.31
N LEU A 127 5.45 -17.84 10.03
CA LEU A 127 6.19 -16.67 9.59
C LEU A 127 5.21 -15.55 9.21
N LEU A 128 5.25 -14.44 9.95
CA LEU A 128 4.65 -13.18 9.53
C LEU A 128 5.70 -12.31 8.83
N LEU A 129 5.51 -12.11 7.53
CA LEU A 129 6.37 -11.29 6.70
C LEU A 129 5.72 -9.93 6.47
N PHE A 130 6.42 -8.86 6.82
CA PHE A 130 6.03 -7.50 6.44
C PHE A 130 7.07 -6.90 5.49
N VAL A 131 6.62 -6.53 4.28
CA VAL A 131 7.46 -5.83 3.30
C VAL A 131 6.94 -4.42 3.10
N THR A 132 7.79 -3.42 3.35
CA THR A 132 7.49 -2.01 3.08
C THR A 132 8.65 -1.35 2.34
N ALA A 133 8.54 -1.31 1.01
CA ALA A 133 9.65 -0.94 0.14
C ALA A 133 9.15 -0.31 -1.16
N HIS A 134 10.08 0.05 -2.04
CA HIS A 134 9.73 0.25 -3.45
C HIS A 134 9.59 -1.10 -4.15
N GLY A 135 8.80 -1.12 -5.23
CA GLY A 135 8.73 -2.28 -6.11
C GLY A 135 8.68 -1.85 -7.57
N ASN A 136 9.20 -2.71 -8.44
CA ASN A 136 9.15 -2.49 -9.87
C ASN A 136 8.38 -3.62 -10.55
N LYS A 137 7.64 -3.26 -11.61
CA LYS A 137 7.05 -4.23 -12.54
C LYS A 137 8.11 -5.19 -13.07
N SER A 138 7.68 -6.37 -13.49
CA SER A 138 8.58 -7.28 -14.21
C SER A 138 9.15 -6.60 -15.45
N ALA A 139 10.46 -6.77 -15.66
CA ALA A 139 11.12 -6.34 -16.89
C ALA A 139 10.80 -7.28 -18.06
N ASP A 140 10.34 -8.50 -17.78
CA ASP A 140 9.93 -9.48 -18.78
C ASP A 140 8.41 -9.49 -18.92
N SER A 141 7.91 -9.06 -20.07
CA SER A 141 6.47 -9.07 -20.36
C SER A 141 5.87 -10.48 -20.45
N LYS A 142 6.69 -11.52 -20.63
CA LYS A 142 6.24 -12.91 -20.63
C LYS A 142 6.11 -13.49 -19.23
N ASP A 143 6.70 -12.83 -18.22
CA ASP A 143 6.62 -13.22 -16.82
C ASP A 143 6.20 -12.00 -15.95
N PRO A 144 4.97 -11.48 -16.15
CA PRO A 144 4.55 -10.19 -15.58
C PRO A 144 4.48 -10.19 -14.04
N TYR A 145 4.36 -11.38 -13.44
CA TYR A 145 4.33 -11.57 -11.98
C TYR A 145 5.71 -11.61 -11.33
N ASN A 146 6.79 -11.69 -12.12
CA ASN A 146 8.16 -11.66 -11.59
C ASN A 146 8.63 -10.23 -11.25
N THR A 147 7.80 -9.53 -10.50
CA THR A 147 8.04 -8.19 -9.97
C THR A 147 9.11 -8.23 -8.89
N THR A 148 9.50 -7.06 -8.37
CA THR A 148 10.67 -6.95 -7.48
C THR A 148 10.35 -6.21 -6.20
N ILE A 149 11.02 -6.62 -5.12
CA ILE A 149 11.26 -5.80 -3.92
C ILE A 149 12.56 -5.05 -4.17
N ALA A 150 12.52 -3.72 -4.15
CA ALA A 150 13.73 -2.92 -4.20
C ALA A 150 14.47 -3.03 -2.87
N THR A 151 15.79 -3.18 -2.93
CA THR A 151 16.66 -3.38 -1.76
C THR A 151 17.82 -2.43 -1.82
N TRP A 152 18.48 -2.23 -0.67
CA TRP A 152 19.57 -1.27 -0.54
C TRP A 152 20.67 -1.44 -1.60
N ASN A 153 21.34 -0.33 -1.91
CA ASN A 153 22.41 -0.24 -2.90
C ASN A 153 21.94 -0.59 -4.34
N ASN A 154 20.81 -0.02 -4.75
CA ASN A 154 20.21 -0.18 -6.08
C ASN A 154 20.01 -1.65 -6.49
N SER A 155 19.79 -2.52 -5.52
CA SER A 155 19.60 -3.96 -5.72
C SER A 155 18.11 -4.30 -5.67
N SER A 156 17.77 -5.56 -5.97
CA SER A 156 16.40 -6.04 -5.79
C SER A 156 16.37 -7.55 -5.57
N ILE A 157 15.26 -8.02 -4.99
CA ILE A 157 14.89 -9.44 -4.96
C ILE A 157 13.66 -9.61 -5.85
N LYS A 158 13.73 -10.56 -6.79
CA LYS A 158 12.62 -10.91 -7.67
C LYS A 158 11.63 -11.85 -6.99
N MET A 159 10.37 -11.83 -7.40
CA MET A 159 9.35 -12.74 -6.88
C MET A 159 9.78 -14.21 -6.90
N ARG A 160 10.28 -14.73 -8.03
CA ARG A 160 10.71 -16.15 -8.10
C ARG A 160 11.87 -16.48 -7.17
N GLU A 161 12.81 -15.55 -7.04
CA GLU A 161 13.90 -15.70 -6.09
C GLU A 161 13.36 -15.74 -4.66
N PHE A 162 12.48 -14.80 -4.31
CA PHE A 162 11.86 -14.74 -2.99
C PHE A 162 11.08 -16.02 -2.65
N VAL A 163 10.28 -16.53 -3.60
CA VAL A 163 9.56 -17.80 -3.43
C VAL A 163 10.53 -18.97 -3.25
N SER A 164 11.64 -19.01 -3.97
CA SER A 164 12.65 -20.05 -3.76
C SER A 164 13.26 -20.02 -2.36
N LEU A 165 13.28 -18.87 -1.68
CA LEU A 165 13.69 -18.79 -0.28
C LEU A 165 12.62 -19.37 0.65
N LEU A 166 11.35 -19.06 0.41
CA LEU A 166 10.20 -19.61 1.14
C LEU A 166 10.07 -21.13 0.97
N ASP A 167 10.38 -21.66 -0.22
CA ASP A 167 10.33 -23.09 -0.53
C ASP A 167 11.32 -23.91 0.32
N ARG A 168 12.31 -23.26 0.95
CA ARG A 168 13.29 -23.90 1.84
C ARG A 168 12.82 -24.05 3.29
N LEU A 169 11.71 -23.41 3.67
CA LEU A 169 11.13 -23.56 5.00
C LEU A 169 10.63 -25.01 5.19
N ALA A 170 10.58 -25.49 6.43
CA ALA A 170 10.05 -26.83 6.69
C ALA A 170 8.58 -26.96 6.23
N VAL A 171 8.20 -28.16 5.76
CA VAL A 171 6.80 -28.45 5.41
C VAL A 171 5.91 -28.26 6.64
N GLY A 172 4.76 -27.62 6.45
CA GLY A 172 3.83 -27.29 7.53
C GLY A 172 4.21 -26.07 8.38
N VAL A 173 5.21 -25.29 7.96
CA VAL A 173 5.34 -23.89 8.38
C VAL A 173 4.28 -23.07 7.64
N ASP A 174 3.57 -22.21 8.38
CA ASP A 174 2.62 -21.26 7.80
C ASP A 174 3.30 -19.95 7.47
N VAL A 175 2.91 -19.29 6.38
CA VAL A 175 3.43 -17.97 5.99
C VAL A 175 2.27 -17.01 5.76
N VAL A 176 2.27 -15.88 6.45
CA VAL A 176 1.36 -14.77 6.24
C VAL A 176 2.18 -13.57 5.78
N ALA A 177 1.97 -13.09 4.55
CA ALA A 177 2.73 -11.97 4.02
C ALA A 177 1.86 -10.72 3.81
N ILE A 178 2.34 -9.58 4.30
CA ILE A 178 1.75 -8.27 4.07
C ILE A 178 2.77 -7.46 3.25
N MET A 179 2.45 -7.19 1.98
CA MET A 179 3.39 -6.60 1.04
C MET A 179 2.91 -5.25 0.52
N VAL A 180 3.67 -4.21 0.88
CA VAL A 180 3.31 -2.81 0.73
C VAL A 180 4.35 -2.12 -0.12
N GLN A 181 4.13 -2.21 -1.43
CA GLN A 181 4.96 -1.63 -2.47
C GLN A 181 4.20 -1.58 -3.79
N CYS A 182 4.69 -0.76 -4.73
CA CYS A 182 4.27 -0.80 -6.12
C CYS A 182 4.41 -2.22 -6.69
N HIS A 183 3.48 -2.68 -7.52
CA HIS A 183 3.54 -3.99 -8.18
C HIS A 183 3.59 -5.20 -7.21
N SER A 184 3.15 -5.01 -5.96
CA SER A 184 3.15 -6.04 -4.91
C SER A 184 2.35 -7.29 -5.29
N GLY A 185 1.25 -7.15 -6.02
CA GLY A 185 0.44 -8.27 -6.50
C GLY A 185 1.18 -9.24 -7.44
N GLY A 186 2.37 -8.88 -7.95
CA GLY A 186 3.23 -9.86 -8.65
C GLY A 186 3.63 -11.02 -7.74
N PHE A 187 3.73 -10.78 -6.44
CA PHE A 187 4.03 -11.78 -5.42
C PHE A 187 2.83 -12.65 -5.05
N ALA A 188 1.64 -12.44 -5.60
CA ALA A 188 0.47 -13.28 -5.33
C ALA A 188 0.68 -14.76 -5.71
N LYS A 189 1.63 -15.04 -6.60
CA LYS A 189 2.05 -16.40 -6.95
C LYS A 189 2.90 -17.10 -5.88
N LEU A 190 3.20 -16.45 -4.74
CA LEU A 190 3.97 -17.08 -3.65
C LEU A 190 3.31 -18.32 -3.05
N ILE A 191 2.00 -18.49 -3.27
CA ILE A 191 1.23 -19.66 -2.85
C ILE A 191 1.60 -20.93 -3.62
N TYR A 192 2.27 -20.79 -4.77
CA TYR A 192 2.67 -21.90 -5.63
C TYR A 192 4.13 -22.30 -5.43
N ASN A 193 4.42 -23.59 -5.64
CA ASN A 193 5.80 -24.09 -5.60
C ASN A 193 6.65 -23.43 -6.70
N GLY A 194 7.77 -22.80 -6.35
CA GLY A 194 8.59 -22.02 -7.29
C GLY A 194 7.89 -20.81 -7.93
N GLY A 195 6.74 -20.40 -7.39
CA GLY A 195 5.94 -19.29 -7.91
C GLY A 195 5.21 -19.61 -9.21
N ASP A 196 4.90 -20.90 -9.45
CA ASP A 196 4.37 -21.39 -10.71
C ASP A 196 3.07 -22.22 -10.51
N PRO A 197 1.90 -21.74 -10.99
CA PRO A 197 0.64 -22.46 -10.88
C PRO A 197 0.66 -23.89 -11.45
N ASP A 198 1.49 -24.14 -12.47
CA ASP A 198 1.63 -25.46 -13.10
C ASP A 198 2.34 -26.47 -12.19
N ARG A 199 2.99 -26.00 -11.12
CA ARG A 199 3.66 -26.82 -10.10
C ARG A 199 2.82 -27.07 -8.86
N GLY A 200 1.56 -26.62 -8.85
CA GLY A 200 0.66 -26.75 -7.73
C GLY A 200 0.99 -25.84 -6.55
N LEU A 201 0.14 -25.89 -5.51
CA LEU A 201 0.36 -25.13 -4.29
C LEU A 201 1.63 -25.58 -3.58
N SER A 202 2.23 -24.64 -2.85
CA SER A 202 3.35 -24.91 -1.95
C SER A 202 2.93 -25.89 -0.84
N PRO A 203 3.82 -26.80 -0.41
CA PRO A 203 3.58 -27.65 0.76
C PRO A 203 3.60 -26.88 2.09
N GLN A 204 4.12 -25.64 2.10
CA GLN A 204 3.91 -24.68 3.18
C GLN A 204 2.59 -23.96 2.91
N ARG A 205 1.73 -23.78 3.92
CA ARG A 205 0.52 -22.98 3.71
C ARG A 205 0.92 -21.52 3.67
N ARG A 206 0.57 -20.83 2.60
CA ARG A 206 0.95 -19.42 2.40
C ARG A 206 -0.28 -18.61 2.03
N CYS A 207 -0.51 -17.51 2.73
CA CYS A 207 -1.47 -16.50 2.36
C CYS A 207 -0.81 -15.12 2.36
N ALA A 208 -1.36 -14.20 1.58
CA ALA A 208 -0.77 -12.88 1.48
C ALA A 208 -1.76 -11.79 1.07
N PHE A 209 -1.44 -10.58 1.48
CA PHE A 209 -2.17 -9.35 1.23
C PHE A 209 -1.25 -8.32 0.61
N PHE A 210 -1.73 -7.68 -0.46
CA PHE A 210 -0.92 -6.80 -1.29
C PHE A 210 -1.59 -5.44 -1.41
N ALA A 211 -0.79 -4.37 -1.35
CA ALA A 211 -1.28 -3.01 -1.54
C ALA A 211 -1.91 -2.80 -2.93
N THR A 212 -1.40 -3.47 -3.97
CA THR A 212 -1.91 -3.28 -5.33
C THR A 212 -1.65 -4.50 -6.22
N VAL A 213 -2.20 -4.51 -7.43
CA VAL A 213 -1.99 -5.54 -8.47
C VAL A 213 -0.59 -5.45 -9.12
N HIS A 214 -0.17 -6.50 -9.82
CA HIS A 214 1.19 -6.61 -10.40
C HIS A 214 1.56 -5.52 -11.43
N ASP A 215 0.58 -4.90 -12.09
CA ASP A 215 0.77 -3.93 -13.18
C ASP A 215 0.52 -2.47 -12.75
N ARG A 216 0.22 -2.21 -11.47
CA ARG A 216 -0.07 -0.87 -10.96
C ARG A 216 0.94 -0.39 -9.90
N PRO A 217 1.21 0.92 -9.83
CA PRO A 217 1.89 1.52 -8.68
C PRO A 217 0.98 1.50 -7.44
N ALA A 218 1.60 1.69 -6.27
CA ALA A 218 0.92 1.89 -4.99
C ALA A 218 1.18 3.31 -4.47
N ALA A 219 0.34 3.78 -3.55
CA ALA A 219 0.56 5.00 -2.77
C ALA A 219 1.61 4.78 -1.65
N GLY A 220 2.02 5.86 -0.99
CA GLY A 220 2.72 5.76 0.30
C GLY A 220 4.22 6.03 0.33
N CYS A 221 4.91 6.16 -0.81
CA CYS A 221 6.33 6.50 -0.83
C CYS A 221 6.54 8.03 -0.83
N THR A 222 6.45 8.67 0.34
CA THR A 222 6.60 10.12 0.50
C THR A 222 7.66 10.46 1.56
N PRO A 223 8.54 11.44 1.30
CA PRO A 223 9.52 11.88 2.30
C PRO A 223 8.92 12.77 3.39
N GLU A 224 7.62 13.08 3.37
CA GLU A 224 6.97 13.89 4.40
C GLU A 224 7.11 13.27 5.80
N VAL A 225 7.54 14.08 6.78
CA VAL A 225 7.80 13.61 8.15
C VAL A 225 6.56 13.54 9.04
N ASP A 226 5.48 14.22 8.66
CA ASP A 226 4.23 14.21 9.41
C ASP A 226 3.49 12.89 9.15
N GLU A 227 3.41 12.04 10.18
CA GLU A 227 2.73 10.74 10.10
C GLU A 227 1.24 10.85 9.75
N SER A 228 0.61 12.01 9.98
CA SER A 228 -0.80 12.25 9.67
C SER A 228 -1.05 12.67 8.21
N SER A 229 -0.01 13.14 7.51
CA SER A 229 -0.17 13.71 6.16
C SER A 229 -0.11 12.67 5.05
N TYR A 230 0.35 11.45 5.34
CA TYR A 230 0.43 10.36 4.36
C TYR A 230 -0.35 9.12 4.77
N VAL A 231 -0.99 8.51 3.77
CA VAL A 231 -1.81 7.30 3.94
C VAL A 231 -1.48 6.31 2.82
N GLU A 232 -1.42 5.03 3.18
CA GLU A 232 -1.20 3.90 2.28
C GLU A 232 -1.77 2.63 2.92
N TYR A 233 -1.67 1.49 2.21
CA TYR A 233 -2.28 0.23 2.62
C TYR A 233 -2.00 -0.19 4.08
N SER A 234 -0.74 -0.18 4.51
CA SER A 234 -0.32 -0.62 5.84
C SER A 234 -0.89 0.24 6.97
N THR A 235 -1.15 1.52 6.67
CA THR A 235 -1.71 2.50 7.61
C THR A 235 -3.01 1.99 8.21
N TYR A 236 -3.90 1.46 7.37
CA TYR A 236 -5.22 1.01 7.79
C TYR A 236 -5.22 -0.47 8.17
N PHE A 237 -4.39 -1.29 7.51
CA PHE A 237 -4.29 -2.71 7.81
C PHE A 237 -3.82 -2.94 9.25
N TRP A 238 -2.75 -2.26 9.65
CA TRP A 238 -2.24 -2.35 11.02
C TRP A 238 -3.14 -1.64 12.03
N ALA A 239 -3.86 -0.60 11.62
CA ALA A 239 -4.82 0.05 12.49
C ALA A 239 -6.02 -0.85 12.82
N ALA A 240 -6.52 -1.60 11.83
CA ALA A 240 -7.58 -2.59 12.02
C ALA A 240 -7.20 -3.63 13.07
N LEU A 241 -5.99 -4.18 12.98
CA LEU A 241 -5.53 -5.26 13.85
C LEU A 241 -5.17 -4.81 15.27
N SER A 242 -4.68 -3.57 15.42
CA SER A 242 -4.33 -3.01 16.74
C SER A 242 -5.50 -2.29 17.42
N GLY A 243 -6.56 -1.94 16.68
CA GLY A 243 -7.64 -1.08 17.16
C GLY A 243 -7.23 0.39 17.33
N ARG A 244 -6.08 0.81 16.80
CA ARG A 244 -5.56 2.18 16.90
C ARG A 244 -5.00 2.67 15.58
N SER A 245 -5.21 3.93 15.26
CA SER A 245 -4.59 4.59 14.11
C SER A 245 -3.06 4.65 14.26
N ARG A 246 -2.35 5.00 13.17
CA ARG A 246 -0.90 5.24 13.20
C ARG A 246 -0.49 6.28 14.27
N THR A 247 -1.35 7.27 14.51
CA THR A 247 -1.14 8.35 15.50
C THR A 247 -1.54 7.94 16.93
N GLY A 248 -2.06 6.72 17.13
CA GLY A 248 -2.43 6.16 18.43
C GLY A 248 -3.89 6.36 18.84
N ASP A 249 -4.69 7.02 17.99
CA ASP A 249 -6.11 7.26 18.26
C ASP A 249 -6.91 5.96 18.13
N PRO A 250 -7.82 5.64 19.07
CA PRO A 250 -8.64 4.44 18.95
C PRO A 250 -9.52 4.51 17.69
N ILE A 251 -9.67 3.38 17.00
CA ILE A 251 -10.61 3.22 15.90
C ILE A 251 -11.76 2.30 16.33
N ASN A 252 -12.88 2.34 15.60
CA ASN A 252 -13.90 1.31 15.77
C ASN A 252 -13.37 0.00 15.16
N PRO A 253 -13.25 -1.11 15.93
CA PRO A 253 -12.71 -2.36 15.40
C PRO A 253 -13.56 -2.88 14.24
N PRO A 254 -12.95 -3.25 13.10
CA PRO A 254 -13.66 -3.79 11.96
C PRO A 254 -13.93 -5.30 12.13
N ASP A 255 -14.55 -5.69 13.24
CA ASP A 255 -15.03 -7.05 13.49
C ASP A 255 -16.39 -7.22 12.80
N TYR A 256 -16.34 -7.51 11.50
CA TYR A 256 -17.51 -7.58 10.63
C TYR A 256 -18.32 -8.86 10.87
N ASN A 257 -17.66 -9.95 11.29
CA ASN A 257 -18.34 -11.22 11.59
C ASN A 257 -18.84 -11.32 13.04
N HIS A 258 -18.44 -10.38 13.91
CA HIS A 258 -18.82 -10.28 15.33
C HIS A 258 -18.35 -11.46 16.19
N ASP A 259 -17.18 -12.03 15.87
CA ASP A 259 -16.57 -13.11 16.66
C ASP A 259 -15.65 -12.62 17.80
N GLY A 260 -15.43 -11.29 17.87
CA GLY A 260 -14.61 -10.63 18.88
C GLY A 260 -13.12 -10.55 18.52
N ILE A 261 -12.69 -11.03 17.35
CA ILE A 261 -11.31 -11.02 16.88
C ILE A 261 -11.24 -10.43 15.48
N VAL A 262 -10.43 -9.39 15.28
CA VAL A 262 -10.18 -8.85 13.94
C VAL A 262 -9.20 -9.75 13.19
N SER A 263 -9.68 -10.42 12.15
CA SER A 263 -8.88 -11.24 11.25
C SER A 263 -8.07 -10.42 10.22
N PHE A 264 -7.10 -11.04 9.55
CA PHE A 264 -6.37 -10.41 8.44
C PHE A 264 -7.29 -10.07 7.25
N ASP A 265 -8.31 -10.89 6.99
CA ASP A 265 -9.33 -10.62 5.98
C ASP A 265 -10.15 -9.36 6.31
N GLU A 266 -10.55 -9.19 7.57
CA GLU A 266 -11.27 -8.00 8.02
C GLU A 266 -10.37 -6.76 8.03
N ALA A 267 -9.09 -6.90 8.37
CA ALA A 267 -8.10 -5.82 8.25
C ALA A 267 -7.90 -5.39 6.78
N HIS A 268 -7.91 -6.34 5.85
CA HIS A 268 -7.89 -6.07 4.42
C HIS A 268 -9.16 -5.33 3.96
N ALA A 269 -10.34 -5.78 4.41
CA ALA A 269 -11.62 -5.16 4.11
C ALA A 269 -11.71 -3.72 4.64
N TYR A 270 -11.28 -3.50 5.88
CA TYR A 270 -11.21 -2.17 6.49
C TYR A 270 -10.32 -1.23 5.67
N THR A 271 -9.19 -1.75 5.17
CA THR A 271 -8.28 -1.00 4.30
C THR A 271 -8.95 -0.64 2.97
N ILE A 272 -9.66 -1.56 2.33
CA ILE A 272 -10.41 -1.31 1.08
C ILE A 272 -11.43 -0.19 1.27
N LEU A 273 -12.15 -0.20 2.39
CA LEU A 273 -13.23 0.74 2.72
C LEU A 273 -12.72 2.13 3.13
N THR A 274 -11.60 2.18 3.85
CA THR A 274 -11.16 3.40 4.55
C THR A 274 -10.06 4.14 3.79
N ALA A 275 -9.20 3.43 3.06
CA ALA A 275 -8.08 4.04 2.35
C ALA A 275 -8.54 4.91 1.17
N ASP A 276 -8.35 6.23 1.26
CA ASP A 276 -8.52 7.15 0.13
C ASP A 276 -7.22 7.27 -0.68
N THR A 277 -6.87 6.18 -1.37
CA THR A 277 -5.65 6.06 -2.17
C THR A 277 -5.94 5.53 -3.58
N ILE A 278 -4.92 5.51 -4.43
CA ILE A 278 -4.98 4.89 -5.77
C ILE A 278 -4.77 3.37 -5.74
N ASP A 279 -4.59 2.79 -4.55
CA ASP A 279 -4.28 1.39 -4.37
C ASP A 279 -5.45 0.50 -4.80
N LEU A 280 -5.16 -0.64 -5.40
CA LEU A 280 -6.15 -1.68 -5.69
C LEU A 280 -5.76 -2.95 -4.91
N PRO A 281 -6.07 -3.01 -3.60
CA PRO A 281 -5.60 -4.11 -2.78
C PRO A 281 -6.14 -5.45 -3.25
N ILE A 282 -5.31 -6.48 -3.12
CA ILE A 282 -5.68 -7.86 -3.45
C ILE A 282 -5.15 -8.81 -2.37
N LYS A 283 -5.69 -10.03 -2.36
CA LYS A 283 -5.25 -11.14 -1.53
C LYS A 283 -5.15 -12.42 -2.35
N THR A 284 -4.44 -13.41 -1.80
CA THR A 284 -4.08 -14.65 -2.50
C THR A 284 -5.26 -15.49 -2.99
N SER A 285 -6.37 -15.55 -2.24
CA SER A 285 -7.58 -16.26 -2.65
C SER A 285 -8.19 -15.69 -3.94
N GLY A 286 -8.19 -14.37 -4.10
CA GLY A 286 -8.63 -13.72 -5.33
C GLY A 286 -7.72 -14.02 -6.52
N GLU A 287 -6.40 -14.13 -6.31
CA GLU A 287 -5.47 -14.55 -7.36
C GLU A 287 -5.68 -16.03 -7.72
N PHE A 288 -5.90 -16.91 -6.73
CA PHE A 288 -6.21 -18.31 -6.97
C PHE A 288 -7.46 -18.47 -7.86
N LEU A 289 -8.52 -17.71 -7.56
CA LEU A 289 -9.74 -17.70 -8.38
C LEU A 289 -9.48 -17.25 -9.82
N SER A 290 -8.59 -16.28 -10.04
CA SER A 290 -8.23 -15.83 -11.40
C SER A 290 -7.48 -16.89 -12.21
N GLN A 291 -6.87 -17.90 -11.56
CA GLN A 291 -6.15 -18.98 -12.23
C GLN A 291 -7.04 -20.21 -12.48
N TYR A 292 -7.96 -20.51 -11.56
CA TYR A 292 -8.71 -21.79 -11.57
C TYR A 292 -10.23 -21.66 -11.70
N SER A 293 -10.76 -20.44 -11.77
CA SER A 293 -12.17 -20.18 -12.04
C SER A 293 -12.34 -19.33 -13.31
N LYS A 294 -13.58 -19.22 -13.79
CA LYS A 294 -13.94 -18.43 -14.98
C LYS A 294 -15.39 -17.97 -14.89
N PHE A 295 -15.73 -16.92 -15.64
CA PHE A 295 -17.12 -16.51 -15.87
C PHE A 295 -17.77 -17.37 -16.96
N ALA A 296 -19.10 -17.24 -17.08
CA ALA A 296 -19.92 -18.02 -17.99
C ALA A 296 -19.40 -18.12 -19.43
N GLU A 297 -19.04 -17.02 -20.11
CA GLU A 297 -18.59 -17.02 -21.53
C GLU A 297 -19.36 -18.00 -22.47
N GLY A 298 -20.67 -18.19 -22.25
CA GLY A 298 -21.53 -19.12 -23.01
C GLY A 298 -21.87 -20.45 -22.31
N ASP A 299 -21.26 -20.73 -21.16
CA ASP A 299 -21.60 -21.83 -20.26
C ASP A 299 -22.73 -21.40 -19.32
N SER A 300 -23.94 -21.97 -19.51
CA SER A 300 -25.13 -21.60 -18.76
C SER A 300 -25.11 -22.07 -17.30
N GLU A 301 -24.19 -22.95 -16.92
CA GLU A 301 -24.09 -23.43 -15.53
C GLU A 301 -23.31 -22.47 -14.65
N LEU A 302 -22.47 -21.62 -15.24
CA LEU A 302 -21.64 -20.64 -14.54
C LEU A 302 -22.30 -19.27 -14.49
N LEU A 303 -21.92 -18.48 -13.48
CA LEU A 303 -22.33 -17.10 -13.31
C LEU A 303 -21.52 -16.16 -14.22
N SER A 304 -22.18 -15.11 -14.72
CA SER A 304 -21.55 -14.01 -15.44
C SER A 304 -21.01 -12.94 -14.48
N ASN A 305 -20.39 -11.88 -15.00
CA ASN A 305 -20.01 -10.70 -14.22
C ASN A 305 -21.09 -9.58 -14.26
N GLU A 306 -22.28 -9.90 -14.77
CA GLU A 306 -23.44 -9.00 -14.86
C GLU A 306 -24.62 -9.50 -14.01
N GLU A 307 -24.36 -10.42 -13.07
CA GLU A 307 -25.38 -10.95 -12.16
C GLU A 307 -26.03 -9.87 -11.28
N SER A 308 -27.22 -10.17 -10.76
CA SER A 308 -27.91 -9.27 -9.85
C SER A 308 -27.13 -9.06 -8.55
N TYR A 309 -27.14 -7.84 -8.04
CA TYR A 309 -26.47 -7.52 -6.79
C TYR A 309 -26.99 -8.33 -5.60
N ASP A 310 -28.30 -8.64 -5.56
CA ASP A 310 -28.89 -9.52 -4.54
C ASP A 310 -28.30 -10.94 -4.59
N LEU A 311 -28.04 -11.49 -5.79
CA LEU A 311 -27.39 -12.79 -5.90
C LEU A 311 -25.95 -12.71 -5.39
N VAL A 312 -25.20 -11.68 -5.78
CA VAL A 312 -23.83 -11.47 -5.30
C VAL A 312 -23.80 -11.38 -3.78
N LEU A 313 -24.67 -10.57 -3.18
CA LEU A 313 -24.74 -10.47 -1.71
C LEU A 313 -25.13 -11.79 -1.04
N SER A 314 -26.02 -12.59 -1.65
CA SER A 314 -26.43 -13.88 -1.07
C SER A 314 -25.29 -14.92 -1.01
N LEU A 315 -24.28 -14.75 -1.87
CA LEU A 315 -23.10 -15.62 -1.98
C LEU A 315 -21.86 -15.06 -1.25
N ALA A 316 -21.88 -13.78 -0.88
CA ALA A 316 -20.77 -13.10 -0.25
C ALA A 316 -20.58 -13.58 1.20
N THR A 317 -19.32 -13.70 1.62
CA THR A 317 -18.98 -13.78 3.05
C THR A 317 -19.35 -12.46 3.76
N THR A 318 -19.46 -12.48 5.08
CA THR A 318 -19.77 -11.27 5.87
C THR A 318 -18.80 -10.13 5.58
N THR A 319 -17.50 -10.43 5.49
CA THR A 319 -16.46 -9.46 5.14
C THR A 319 -16.64 -8.90 3.72
N GLN A 320 -16.93 -9.75 2.73
CA GLN A 320 -17.19 -9.29 1.35
C GLN A 320 -18.45 -8.44 1.27
N ALA A 321 -19.52 -8.82 1.96
CA ALA A 321 -20.76 -8.06 2.03
C ALA A 321 -20.51 -6.67 2.63
N ALA A 322 -19.75 -6.56 3.72
CA ALA A 322 -19.37 -5.28 4.32
C ALA A 322 -18.63 -4.37 3.33
N ILE A 323 -17.71 -4.92 2.53
CA ILE A 323 -17.03 -4.15 1.48
C ILE A 323 -18.01 -3.68 0.40
N LEU A 324 -18.84 -4.59 -0.12
CA LEU A 324 -19.77 -4.30 -1.21
C LEU A 324 -20.81 -3.25 -0.80
N GLU A 325 -21.37 -3.35 0.40
CA GLU A 325 -22.32 -2.37 0.94
C GLU A 325 -21.65 -1.03 1.22
N GLY A 326 -20.50 -1.03 1.92
CA GLY A 326 -19.78 0.20 2.24
C GLY A 326 -19.30 0.94 0.99
N LEU A 327 -18.80 0.24 -0.03
CA LEU A 327 -18.45 0.87 -1.31
C LEU A 327 -19.69 1.30 -2.11
N SER A 328 -20.80 0.56 -2.03
CA SER A 328 -22.06 1.00 -2.65
C SER A 328 -22.50 2.34 -2.10
N GLU A 329 -22.45 2.53 -0.77
CA GLU A 329 -22.79 3.79 -0.12
C GLU A 329 -21.84 4.91 -0.56
N GLN A 330 -20.52 4.69 -0.48
CA GLN A 330 -19.52 5.69 -0.85
C GLN A 330 -19.62 6.12 -2.33
N LEU A 331 -20.06 5.22 -3.21
CA LEU A 331 -20.17 5.46 -4.65
C LEU A 331 -21.60 5.83 -5.10
N ASN A 332 -22.55 5.88 -4.17
CA ASN A 332 -23.99 6.05 -4.43
C ASN A 332 -24.54 5.04 -5.46
N LEU A 333 -24.10 3.79 -5.38
CA LEU A 333 -24.60 2.69 -6.20
C LEU A 333 -25.86 2.11 -5.55
N THR A 334 -26.96 2.05 -6.29
CA THR A 334 -28.27 1.57 -5.82
C THR A 334 -28.88 0.57 -6.80
N GLY A 335 -29.88 -0.19 -6.37
CA GLY A 335 -30.58 -1.15 -7.22
C GLY A 335 -29.88 -2.50 -7.34
N ASN A 336 -30.36 -3.34 -8.26
CA ASN A 336 -29.82 -4.67 -8.52
C ASN A 336 -28.80 -4.70 -9.67
N ASP A 337 -28.68 -3.60 -10.41
CA ASP A 337 -27.77 -3.40 -11.54
C ASP A 337 -26.49 -2.65 -11.14
N ARG A 338 -26.14 -2.62 -9.84
CA ARG A 338 -24.97 -1.89 -9.31
C ARG A 338 -23.65 -2.29 -9.96
N LEU A 339 -23.48 -3.57 -10.31
CA LEU A 339 -22.29 -4.06 -11.01
C LEU A 339 -22.16 -3.37 -12.38
N VAL A 340 -23.24 -3.40 -13.18
CA VAL A 340 -23.29 -2.75 -14.49
C VAL A 340 -23.13 -1.23 -14.36
N GLY A 341 -23.75 -0.62 -13.34
CA GLY A 341 -23.61 0.81 -13.04
C GLY A 341 -22.17 1.21 -12.70
N ALA A 342 -21.50 0.43 -11.85
CA ALA A 342 -20.11 0.62 -11.48
C ALA A 342 -19.18 0.48 -12.70
N TRP A 343 -19.39 -0.53 -13.53
CA TRP A 343 -18.62 -0.75 -14.75
C TRP A 343 -18.75 0.43 -15.73
N LYS A 344 -19.98 0.91 -15.98
CA LYS A 344 -20.23 2.09 -16.83
C LYS A 344 -19.54 3.34 -16.28
N ALA A 345 -19.66 3.59 -14.98
CA ALA A 345 -19.02 4.74 -14.33
C ALA A 345 -17.49 4.69 -14.46
N LEU A 346 -16.91 3.51 -14.29
CA LEU A 346 -15.47 3.27 -14.44
C LEU A 346 -15.00 3.49 -15.89
N GLU A 347 -15.73 2.97 -16.88
CA GLU A 347 -15.43 3.21 -18.30
C GLU A 347 -15.45 4.70 -18.64
N GLU A 348 -16.49 5.41 -18.21
CA GLU A 348 -16.61 6.85 -18.41
C GLU A 348 -15.46 7.62 -17.76
N GLY A 349 -15.11 7.26 -16.52
CA GLY A 349 -13.98 7.82 -15.78
C GLY A 349 -12.65 7.62 -16.53
N ARG A 350 -12.40 6.43 -17.07
CA ARG A 350 -11.20 6.11 -17.87
C ARG A 350 -11.16 6.86 -19.20
N ARG A 351 -12.30 6.98 -19.90
CA ARG A 351 -12.41 7.75 -21.15
C ARG A 351 -12.11 9.24 -20.93
N ARG A 352 -12.65 9.83 -19.86
CA ARG A 352 -12.36 11.22 -19.46
C ARG A 352 -10.88 11.42 -19.14
N GLY A 353 -10.24 10.45 -18.47
CA GLY A 353 -8.80 10.49 -18.17
C GLY A 353 -7.90 10.43 -19.42
N ARG A 354 -8.32 9.70 -20.47
CA ARG A 354 -7.57 9.56 -21.73
C ARG A 354 -7.73 10.77 -22.67
N SER A 355 -8.87 11.45 -22.59
CA SER A 355 -9.13 12.72 -23.31
C SER A 355 -8.44 13.90 -22.60
N ARG A 356 -7.10 13.88 -22.53
CA ARG A 356 -6.30 15.02 -22.07
C ARG A 356 -6.30 16.13 -23.14
N ARG A 357 -7.44 16.78 -23.34
CA ARG A 357 -7.40 18.22 -23.70
C ARG A 357 -6.77 18.95 -22.52
N ARG A 358 -5.85 19.87 -22.80
CA ARG A 358 -5.18 20.71 -21.80
C ARG A 358 -6.27 21.28 -20.87
N ALA A 359 -6.36 20.77 -19.64
CA ALA A 359 -7.39 21.21 -18.72
C ALA A 359 -7.30 22.74 -18.60
N PRO A 360 -8.42 23.47 -18.68
CA PRO A 360 -8.39 24.91 -18.52
C PRO A 360 -7.69 25.25 -17.20
N GLU A 361 -6.82 26.25 -17.24
CA GLU A 361 -6.06 26.67 -16.07
C GLU A 361 -7.01 26.95 -14.90
N SER A 362 -6.75 26.32 -13.75
CA SER A 362 -7.58 26.55 -12.56
C SER A 362 -7.49 28.00 -12.10
N SER A 363 -8.60 28.57 -11.59
CA SER A 363 -8.65 29.96 -11.14
C SER A 363 -7.57 30.32 -10.10
N SER A 364 -7.10 29.36 -9.28
CA SER A 364 -5.97 29.58 -8.36
C SER A 364 -4.65 29.81 -9.08
N GLU A 365 -4.36 29.11 -10.18
CA GLU A 365 -3.13 29.30 -10.96
C GLU A 365 -3.12 30.65 -11.68
N GLN A 366 -4.30 31.10 -12.15
CA GLN A 366 -4.44 32.43 -12.74
C GLN A 366 -4.12 33.52 -11.71
N LEU A 367 -4.65 33.40 -10.50
CA LEU A 367 -4.34 34.34 -9.40
C LEU A 367 -2.87 34.24 -8.97
N ARG A 368 -2.29 33.04 -8.89
CA ARG A 368 -0.86 32.84 -8.60
C ARG A 368 0.01 33.59 -9.61
N ARG A 369 -0.27 33.43 -10.91
CA ARG A 369 0.45 34.13 -11.98
C ARG A 369 0.25 35.64 -11.93
N LYS A 370 -0.95 36.11 -11.62
CA LYS A 370 -1.24 37.55 -11.46
C LYS A 370 -0.41 38.14 -10.32
N ILE A 371 -0.46 37.53 -9.13
CA ILE A 371 0.32 37.95 -7.97
C ILE A 371 1.83 37.94 -8.32
N ALA A 372 2.33 36.85 -8.90
CA ALA A 372 3.74 36.73 -9.31
C ALA A 372 4.13 37.81 -10.35
N GLY A 373 3.24 38.12 -11.30
CA GLY A 373 3.45 39.16 -12.30
C GLY A 373 3.52 40.56 -11.70
N ASP A 374 2.63 40.86 -10.74
CA ASP A 374 2.61 42.16 -10.03
C ASP A 374 3.88 42.35 -9.20
N LEU A 375 4.36 41.28 -8.57
CA LEU A 375 5.62 41.27 -7.83
C LEU A 375 6.85 41.40 -8.74
N LYS A 376 6.86 40.77 -9.93
CA LYS A 376 7.93 40.96 -10.93
C LYS A 376 7.99 42.38 -11.48
N ARG A 377 6.88 43.13 -11.49
CA ARG A 377 6.91 44.56 -11.84
C ARG A 377 7.55 45.41 -10.73
N LYS A 378 7.38 45.01 -9.47
CA LYS A 378 8.05 45.66 -8.32
C LYS A 378 9.54 45.29 -8.25
N TRP A 379 9.87 44.02 -8.50
CA TRP A 379 11.23 43.47 -8.46
C TRP A 379 11.47 42.62 -9.71
N PRO A 380 11.96 43.22 -10.82
CA PRO A 380 12.22 42.51 -12.07
C PRO A 380 13.17 41.32 -11.92
N GLU A 381 14.07 41.36 -10.93
CA GLU A 381 15.04 40.31 -10.61
C GLU A 381 14.38 38.99 -10.20
N LEU A 382 13.12 39.00 -9.75
CA LEU A 382 12.30 37.79 -9.50
C LEU A 382 12.04 36.96 -10.77
N ALA A 383 12.44 37.44 -11.95
CA ALA A 383 12.53 36.61 -13.14
C ALA A 383 13.50 35.43 -12.95
N ASN A 384 14.48 35.54 -12.05
CA ASN A 384 15.39 34.47 -11.67
C ASN A 384 15.58 34.41 -10.14
N VAL A 385 15.17 33.30 -9.53
CA VAL A 385 15.22 33.11 -8.08
C VAL A 385 16.64 33.05 -7.50
N VAL A 386 17.67 32.83 -8.33
CA VAL A 386 19.09 32.86 -7.90
C VAL A 386 19.76 34.22 -8.07
N ASN A 387 19.03 35.25 -8.53
CA ASN A 387 19.56 36.61 -8.57
C ASN A 387 19.84 37.15 -7.15
N PRO A 388 20.90 37.95 -6.92
CA PRO A 388 21.19 38.53 -5.60
C PRO A 388 19.99 39.21 -4.93
N VAL A 389 19.17 39.97 -5.67
CA VAL A 389 17.98 40.63 -5.10
C VAL A 389 16.93 39.60 -4.69
N SER A 390 16.74 38.53 -5.47
CA SER A 390 15.85 37.42 -5.09
C SER A 390 16.33 36.71 -3.82
N ILE A 391 17.65 36.56 -3.66
CA ILE A 391 18.27 35.99 -2.46
C ILE A 391 18.07 36.92 -1.25
N GLU A 392 18.26 38.23 -1.41
CA GLU A 392 17.96 39.22 -0.36
C GLU A 392 16.49 39.15 0.07
N LEU A 393 15.55 39.07 -0.88
CA LEU A 393 14.11 38.95 -0.62
C LEU A 393 13.73 37.65 0.13
N MET A 394 14.54 36.60 0.03
CA MET A 394 14.38 35.38 0.85
C MET A 394 15.09 35.46 2.20
N THR A 395 16.08 36.34 2.36
CA THR A 395 16.96 36.41 3.52
C THR A 395 16.82 37.75 4.26
N SER A 396 17.70 38.72 4.00
CA SER A 396 17.76 40.01 4.71
C SER A 396 16.52 40.88 4.56
N ARG A 397 15.76 40.70 3.48
CA ARG A 397 14.52 41.44 3.14
C ARG A 397 13.27 40.56 3.19
N ALA A 398 13.32 39.41 3.87
CA ALA A 398 12.24 38.45 3.98
C ALA A 398 10.90 39.07 4.43
N ALA A 399 10.93 39.95 5.43
CA ALA A 399 9.71 40.60 5.94
C ALA A 399 9.03 41.48 4.88
N GLU A 400 9.82 42.19 4.06
CA GLU A 400 9.30 43.03 2.96
C GLU A 400 8.62 42.16 1.90
N PHE A 401 9.27 41.05 1.52
CA PHE A 401 8.78 40.13 0.51
C PHE A 401 7.48 39.43 0.94
N VAL A 402 7.47 38.88 2.17
CA VAL A 402 6.28 38.23 2.75
C VAL A 402 5.12 39.22 2.81
N ALA A 403 5.35 40.43 3.33
CA ALA A 403 4.30 41.45 3.43
C ALA A 403 3.76 41.86 2.06
N ALA A 404 4.60 41.93 1.01
CA ALA A 404 4.15 42.27 -0.33
C ALA A 404 3.21 41.21 -0.93
N ILE A 405 3.45 39.93 -0.64
CA ILE A 405 2.56 38.83 -1.05
C ILE A 405 1.27 38.85 -0.24
N GLU A 406 1.37 38.87 1.09
CA GLU A 406 0.19 38.71 1.96
C GLU A 406 -0.78 39.89 1.88
N LYS A 407 -0.27 41.10 1.64
CA LYS A 407 -1.09 42.30 1.44
C LYS A 407 -1.60 42.45 0.00
N HIS A 408 -1.22 41.57 -0.91
CA HIS A 408 -1.73 41.62 -2.27
C HIS A 408 -3.24 41.36 -2.28
N ARG A 409 -4.02 42.21 -2.96
CA ARG A 409 -5.51 42.17 -2.97
C ARG A 409 -6.10 40.80 -3.31
N ASP A 410 -5.40 40.05 -4.17
CA ASP A 410 -5.84 38.74 -4.66
C ASP A 410 -5.35 37.56 -3.79
N TYR A 411 -4.47 37.78 -2.81
CA TYR A 411 -3.80 36.69 -2.07
C TYR A 411 -4.77 35.88 -1.20
N LYS A 412 -5.68 36.55 -0.47
CA LYS A 412 -6.69 35.86 0.34
C LYS A 412 -7.54 34.91 -0.52
N ARG A 413 -8.01 35.41 -1.68
CA ARG A 413 -8.79 34.61 -2.63
C ARG A 413 -7.97 33.49 -3.25
N TYR A 414 -6.69 33.74 -3.54
CA TYR A 414 -5.77 32.71 -4.00
C TYR A 414 -5.66 31.57 -2.98
N ARG A 415 -5.43 31.87 -1.70
CA ARG A 415 -5.36 30.86 -0.63
C ARG A 415 -6.65 30.06 -0.50
N GLU A 416 -7.80 30.72 -0.48
CA GLU A 416 -9.12 30.06 -0.47
C GLU A 416 -9.32 29.06 -1.63
N LEU A 417 -8.71 29.32 -2.79
CA LEU A 417 -8.83 28.45 -3.97
C LEU A 417 -7.72 27.41 -4.07
N ALA A 418 -6.52 27.73 -3.61
CA ALA A 418 -5.35 26.85 -3.62
C ALA A 418 -5.44 25.77 -2.54
N ASP A 419 -6.04 26.10 -1.39
CA ASP A 419 -6.18 25.19 -0.24
C ASP A 419 -7.41 24.30 -0.31
N LYS A 420 -8.29 24.52 -1.29
CA LYS A 420 -9.43 23.63 -1.52
C LYS A 420 -8.95 22.27 -2.03
N PRO A 421 -9.29 21.17 -1.35
CA PRO A 421 -9.04 19.84 -1.86
C PRO A 421 -9.67 19.69 -3.24
N LYS A 422 -8.89 19.23 -4.21
CA LYS A 422 -9.40 18.93 -5.55
C LYS A 422 -9.85 17.48 -5.57
N PRO A 423 -11.06 17.17 -6.10
CA PRO A 423 -11.47 15.79 -6.31
C PRO A 423 -10.44 15.06 -7.18
N ASP A 424 -9.95 13.92 -6.71
CA ASP A 424 -9.06 13.05 -7.49
C ASP A 424 -9.89 11.95 -8.15
N SER A 425 -10.18 12.12 -9.44
CA SER A 425 -10.94 11.14 -10.21
C SER A 425 -10.24 9.78 -10.29
N THR A 426 -8.92 9.72 -10.07
CA THR A 426 -8.17 8.45 -10.03
C THR A 426 -8.56 7.64 -8.81
N LYS A 427 -8.62 8.28 -7.63
CA LYS A 427 -9.04 7.64 -6.39
C LYS A 427 -10.49 7.15 -6.46
N GLN A 428 -11.37 7.98 -7.05
CA GLN A 428 -12.76 7.58 -7.26
C GLN A 428 -12.88 6.37 -8.21
N ASN A 429 -12.17 6.38 -9.34
CA ASN A 429 -12.15 5.25 -10.28
C ASN A 429 -11.65 3.96 -9.62
N VAL A 430 -10.64 4.07 -8.75
CA VAL A 430 -10.11 2.93 -8.00
C VAL A 430 -11.15 2.34 -7.04
N LYS A 431 -12.02 3.14 -6.43
CA LYS A 431 -13.12 2.61 -5.61
C LYS A 431 -14.11 1.77 -6.42
N TYR A 432 -14.42 2.17 -7.66
CA TYR A 432 -15.19 1.32 -8.58
C TYR A 432 -14.44 0.02 -8.93
N ASP A 433 -13.13 0.09 -9.21
CA ASP A 433 -12.30 -1.11 -9.43
C ASP A 433 -12.32 -2.06 -8.20
N ARG A 434 -12.24 -1.52 -6.97
CA ARG A 434 -12.32 -2.28 -5.72
C ARG A 434 -13.68 -2.97 -5.57
N PHE A 435 -14.77 -2.24 -5.80
CA PHE A 435 -16.14 -2.78 -5.73
C PHE A 435 -16.33 -3.94 -6.71
N LEU A 436 -15.99 -3.73 -7.99
CA LEU A 436 -16.13 -4.74 -9.03
C LEU A 436 -15.28 -5.96 -8.73
N ARG A 437 -14.01 -5.79 -8.31
CA ARG A 437 -13.14 -6.92 -7.99
C ARG A 437 -13.66 -7.79 -6.84
N VAL A 438 -14.27 -7.18 -5.82
CA VAL A 438 -14.87 -7.97 -4.72
C VAL A 438 -16.10 -8.74 -5.22
N ALA A 439 -16.95 -8.11 -6.02
CA ALA A 439 -18.09 -8.79 -6.64
C ALA A 439 -17.65 -9.95 -7.56
N ASP A 440 -16.64 -9.70 -8.40
CA ASP A 440 -16.04 -10.72 -9.27
C ASP A 440 -15.51 -11.90 -8.46
N ASN A 441 -14.79 -11.65 -7.35
CA ASN A 441 -14.28 -12.72 -6.50
C ASN A 441 -15.41 -13.57 -5.86
N VAL A 442 -16.53 -12.95 -5.48
CA VAL A 442 -17.69 -13.70 -4.95
C VAL A 442 -18.24 -14.65 -6.03
N LEU A 443 -18.45 -14.14 -7.24
CA LEU A 443 -18.98 -14.90 -8.36
C LEU A 443 -18.01 -16.00 -8.83
N LEU A 444 -16.71 -15.69 -8.90
CA LEU A 444 -15.68 -16.66 -9.28
C LEU A 444 -15.51 -17.75 -8.22
N ALA A 445 -15.67 -17.45 -6.93
CA ALA A 445 -15.66 -18.46 -5.88
C ALA A 445 -16.82 -19.45 -6.02
N GLU A 446 -18.01 -18.94 -6.35
CA GLU A 446 -19.15 -19.80 -6.64
C GLU A 446 -18.95 -20.62 -7.92
N ASN A 447 -18.44 -20.02 -8.99
CA ASN A 447 -18.13 -20.73 -10.23
C ASN A 447 -17.08 -21.84 -10.02
N LEU A 448 -16.10 -21.63 -9.13
CA LEU A 448 -15.14 -22.67 -8.77
C LEU A 448 -15.85 -23.91 -8.20
N ARG A 449 -16.87 -23.70 -7.36
CA ARG A 449 -17.69 -24.80 -6.81
C ARG A 449 -18.51 -25.50 -7.89
N ARG A 450 -19.09 -24.73 -8.82
CA ARG A 450 -19.89 -25.26 -9.93
C ARG A 450 -19.08 -26.08 -10.93
N LEU A 451 -17.79 -25.74 -11.11
CA LEU A 451 -16.88 -26.54 -11.93
C LEU A 451 -16.62 -27.94 -11.34
N GLY A 452 -16.89 -28.16 -10.05
CA GLY A 452 -16.91 -29.49 -9.42
C GLY A 452 -15.54 -30.11 -9.16
N ASP A 453 -14.45 -29.36 -9.26
CA ASP A 453 -13.11 -29.85 -8.92
C ASP A 453 -12.90 -29.78 -7.40
N GLU A 454 -13.18 -30.89 -6.71
CA GLU A 454 -13.08 -31.00 -5.25
C GLU A 454 -11.70 -30.64 -4.69
N GLU A 455 -10.62 -30.95 -5.43
CA GLU A 455 -9.27 -30.61 -5.00
C GLU A 455 -9.08 -29.09 -5.01
N ARG A 456 -9.52 -28.42 -6.08
CA ARG A 456 -9.40 -26.96 -6.19
C ARG A 456 -10.29 -26.22 -5.21
N ILE A 457 -11.48 -26.74 -4.93
CA ILE A 457 -12.37 -26.19 -3.90
C ILE A 457 -11.70 -26.27 -2.53
N ALA A 458 -11.16 -27.43 -2.15
CA ALA A 458 -10.47 -27.60 -0.87
C ALA A 458 -9.22 -26.71 -0.76
N GLN A 459 -8.46 -26.56 -1.84
CA GLN A 459 -7.31 -25.64 -1.91
C GLN A 459 -7.73 -24.18 -1.70
N TYR A 460 -8.81 -23.74 -2.35
CA TYR A 460 -9.36 -22.39 -2.16
C TYR A 460 -9.85 -22.16 -0.73
N GLU A 461 -10.59 -23.10 -0.15
CA GLU A 461 -11.10 -23.00 1.22
C GLU A 461 -9.96 -22.95 2.25
N ALA A 462 -8.88 -23.71 2.03
CA ALA A 462 -7.70 -23.64 2.87
C ALA A 462 -7.00 -22.27 2.80
N LEU A 463 -6.96 -21.63 1.62
CA LEU A 463 -6.43 -20.27 1.46
C LEU A 463 -7.32 -19.25 2.17
N VAL A 464 -8.64 -19.33 2.01
CA VAL A 464 -9.60 -18.45 2.70
C VAL A 464 -9.44 -18.60 4.22
N ALA A 465 -9.36 -19.83 4.73
CA ALA A 465 -9.14 -20.07 6.15
C ALA A 465 -7.81 -19.48 6.67
N ALA A 466 -6.74 -19.56 5.88
CA ALA A 466 -5.47 -18.93 6.24
C ALA A 466 -5.54 -17.40 6.23
N GLU A 467 -6.31 -16.80 5.32
CA GLU A 467 -6.57 -15.36 5.28
C GLU A 467 -7.47 -14.89 6.43
N SER A 468 -8.34 -15.75 6.97
CA SER A 468 -9.15 -15.47 8.16
C SER A 468 -8.39 -15.62 9.49
N GLY A 469 -7.10 -15.94 9.47
CA GLY A 469 -6.25 -15.92 10.66
C GLY A 469 -6.14 -14.53 11.29
N SER A 470 -5.60 -14.43 12.51
CA SER A 470 -5.39 -13.16 13.20
C SER A 470 -3.95 -13.04 13.72
N LEU A 471 -3.57 -11.88 14.25
CA LEU A 471 -2.27 -11.70 14.92
C LEU A 471 -2.16 -12.61 16.17
N ALA A 472 -3.22 -12.70 16.97
CA ALA A 472 -3.28 -13.61 18.10
C ALA A 472 -3.67 -15.03 17.66
N GLN A 473 -2.97 -16.05 18.18
CA GLN A 473 -3.34 -17.45 18.01
C GLN A 473 -4.11 -17.97 19.24
#